data_AF-A0A6B3SSC8-F1
#
_entry.id   AF-A0A6B3SSC8-F1
#
_cell.length_a   1.000
_cell.length_b   1.000
_cell.length_c   1.000
_cell.angle_alpha   90.00
_cell.angle_beta   90.00
_cell.angle_gamma   90.00
#
_symmetry.space_group_name_H-M   'P 1'
#
loop_
_entity.id
_entity.type
_entity.pdbx_description
1 polymer ?
#
loop_
_entity_poly.entity_id
_entity_poly.type
_entity_poly.pdbx_seq_one_letter_code
_entity_poly.pdbx_strand_id
1 'polypeptide(L)'
;MDQHFTARFVAGGDPVEITDAVPLLDAALMGGVRFPTSCRNGTCRTCMCRLVQGKVAYRIEWPGLTPEEKADNYILPCVAYAQSDLVLDAPAARRIA
;
A
#
# COMPACT_ATOMS: atom_id res chain seq x y z
N MET A 1 -5.85 8.65 17.88
CA MET A 1 -5.66 9.94 17.20
C MET A 1 -4.99 9.55 15.91
N ASP A 2 -5.79 9.44 14.86
CA ASP A 2 -5.36 8.81 13.61
C ASP A 2 -4.46 9.79 12.86
N GLN A 3 -3.34 9.30 12.33
CA GLN A 3 -2.43 10.12 11.56
C GLN A 3 -2.80 10.01 10.09
N HIS A 4 -2.78 11.15 9.42
CA HIS A 4 -3.06 11.27 8.00
C HIS A 4 -1.74 11.52 7.26
N PHE A 5 -1.59 10.84 6.14
CA PHE A 5 -0.45 10.94 5.25
C PHE A 5 -0.92 11.02 3.80
N THR A 6 0.04 11.17 2.90
CA THR A 6 -0.22 11.25 1.47
C THR A 6 0.47 10.09 0.73
N ALA A 7 -0.27 9.35 -0.10
CA ALA A 7 0.29 8.40 -1.06
C ALA A 7 0.36 9.00 -2.47
N ARG A 8 1.52 8.86 -3.12
CA ARG A 8 1.73 9.18 -4.54
C ARG A 8 2.06 7.91 -5.32
N PHE A 9 1.69 7.88 -6.59
CA PHE A 9 1.95 6.75 -7.49
C PHE A 9 2.96 7.13 -8.56
N VAL A 10 3.93 6.26 -8.82
CA VAL A 10 4.93 6.47 -9.89
C VAL A 10 4.27 6.52 -11.27
N ALA A 11 3.17 5.78 -11.46
CA ALA A 11 2.36 5.82 -12.68
C ALA A 11 1.72 7.21 -12.94
N GLY A 12 1.81 8.14 -11.99
CA GLY A 12 1.26 9.49 -12.08
C GLY A 12 -0.13 9.62 -11.46
N GLY A 13 -0.66 10.83 -11.54
CA GLY A 13 -1.92 11.23 -10.91
C GLY A 13 -1.72 12.02 -9.62
N ASP A 14 -2.82 12.58 -9.11
CA ASP A 14 -2.77 13.39 -7.90
C ASP A 14 -2.47 12.54 -6.67
N PRO A 15 -1.90 13.12 -5.61
CA PRO A 15 -1.72 12.42 -4.36
C PRO A 15 -3.08 12.03 -3.75
N VAL A 16 -3.13 10.91 -3.05
CA VAL A 16 -4.32 10.47 -2.31
C VAL A 16 -4.06 10.51 -0.83
N GLU A 17 -5.06 10.92 -0.07
CA GLU A 17 -5.01 10.94 1.38
C GLU A 17 -5.13 9.51 1.92
N ILE A 18 -4.27 9.17 2.88
CA ILE A 18 -4.25 7.87 3.54
C ILE A 18 -4.13 8.05 5.05
N THR A 19 -4.41 7.01 5.82
CA THR A 19 -4.32 7.03 7.29
C THR A 19 -3.67 5.76 7.84
N ASP A 20 -3.11 5.84 9.05
CA ASP A 20 -2.62 4.68 9.82
C ASP A 20 -3.73 3.89 10.53
N ALA A 21 -4.98 4.35 10.48
CA ALA A 21 -6.12 3.67 11.10
C ALA A 21 -6.52 2.38 10.36
N VAL A 22 -6.42 2.37 9.03
CA VAL A 22 -6.82 1.26 8.15
C VAL A 22 -5.66 0.79 7.28
N PRO A 23 -5.73 -0.42 6.69
CA PRO A 23 -4.74 -0.86 5.71
C PRO A 23 -4.62 0.12 4.54
N LEU A 24 -3.40 0.26 4.03
CA LEU A 24 -3.05 1.14 2.92
C LEU A 24 -3.92 0.90 1.69
N LEU A 25 -4.30 -0.36 1.44
CA LEU A 25 -5.23 -0.73 0.38
C LEU A 25 -6.60 -0.06 0.56
N ASP A 26 -7.17 -0.13 1.76
CA ASP A 26 -8.51 0.41 2.02
C ASP A 26 -8.50 1.93 1.96
N ALA A 27 -7.45 2.57 2.52
CA ALA A 27 -7.24 4.00 2.40
C ALA A 27 -7.12 4.45 0.93
N ALA A 28 -6.34 3.72 0.12
CA ALA A 28 -6.20 4.03 -1.31
C ALA A 28 -7.51 3.83 -2.09
N LEU A 29 -8.29 2.79 -1.77
CA LEU A 29 -9.61 2.55 -2.37
C LEU A 29 -10.59 3.69 -2.04
N MET A 30 -10.59 4.18 -0.79
CA MET A 30 -11.39 5.34 -0.38
C MET A 30 -10.94 6.62 -1.12
N GLY A 31 -9.65 6.77 -1.37
CA GLY A 31 -9.06 7.85 -2.17
C GLY A 31 -9.25 7.72 -3.69
N GLY A 32 -10.06 6.77 -4.18
CA GLY A 32 -10.36 6.62 -5.60
C GLY A 32 -9.31 5.87 -6.41
N VAL A 33 -8.46 5.06 -5.77
CA VAL A 33 -7.47 4.21 -6.44
C VAL A 33 -7.91 2.76 -6.38
N ARG A 34 -8.17 2.15 -7.54
CA ARG A 34 -8.39 0.70 -7.63
C ARG A 34 -7.07 -0.04 -7.60
N PHE A 35 -7.02 -1.05 -6.73
CA PHE A 35 -5.97 -2.07 -6.72
C PHE A 35 -6.53 -3.42 -7.13
N PRO A 36 -5.71 -4.30 -7.73
CA PRO A 36 -6.04 -5.72 -7.83
C PRO A 36 -6.05 -6.32 -6.42
N THR A 37 -7.17 -6.95 -6.04
CA THR A 37 -7.34 -7.53 -4.70
C THR A 37 -8.00 -8.90 -4.79
N SER A 38 -7.64 -9.80 -3.87
CA SER A 38 -8.24 -11.14 -3.75
C SER A 38 -8.42 -11.52 -2.28
N CYS A 39 -7.40 -12.05 -1.60
CA CYS A 39 -7.54 -12.59 -0.24
C CYS A 39 -7.68 -11.55 0.89
N ARG A 40 -7.17 -10.33 0.71
CA ARG A 40 -7.07 -9.27 1.73
C ARG A 40 -6.46 -9.66 3.09
N ASN A 41 -5.70 -10.75 3.15
CA ASN A 41 -5.06 -11.24 4.37
C ASN A 41 -3.53 -11.41 4.26
N GLY A 42 -2.94 -10.91 3.17
CA GLY A 42 -1.49 -10.94 2.97
C GLY A 42 -0.92 -12.26 2.42
N THR A 43 -1.73 -13.16 1.87
CA THR A 43 -1.26 -14.48 1.38
C THR A 43 -1.24 -14.61 -0.15
N CYS A 44 -2.24 -14.07 -0.88
CA CYS A 44 -2.37 -14.26 -2.34
C CYS A 44 -1.40 -13.42 -3.20
N ARG A 45 -0.78 -12.38 -2.62
CA ARG A 45 0.11 -11.42 -3.31
C ARG A 45 -0.51 -10.63 -4.48
N THR A 46 -1.81 -10.75 -4.75
CA THR A 46 -2.49 -10.02 -5.83
C THR A 46 -2.36 -8.50 -5.71
N CYS A 47 -2.35 -7.96 -4.49
CA CYS A 47 -2.23 -6.53 -4.24
C CYS A 47 -0.79 -6.01 -4.16
N MET A 48 0.21 -6.88 -4.37
CA MET A 48 1.62 -6.55 -4.16
C MET A 48 2.06 -5.37 -5.03
N CYS A 49 2.78 -4.45 -4.41
CA CYS A 49 3.41 -3.31 -5.08
C CYS A 49 4.76 -3.01 -4.43
N ARG A 50 5.51 -2.08 -5.01
CA ARG A 50 6.81 -1.68 -4.48
C ARG A 50 6.71 -0.31 -3.80
N LEU A 51 7.25 -0.21 -2.60
CA LEU A 51 7.44 1.04 -1.88
C LEU A 51 8.70 1.72 -2.39
N VAL A 52 8.55 2.88 -3.02
CA VAL A 52 9.65 3.68 -3.56
C VAL A 52 10.19 4.64 -2.50
N GLN A 53 9.30 5.19 -1.67
CA GLN A 53 9.66 6.11 -0.59
C GLN A 53 8.63 6.03 0.53
N GLY A 54 9.10 6.24 1.77
CA GLY A 54 8.27 6.27 2.97
C GLY A 54 8.47 5.03 3.83
N LYS A 55 7.59 4.85 4.81
CA LYS A 55 7.61 3.71 5.73
C LYS A 55 6.22 3.15 5.94
N VAL A 56 6.15 1.83 5.97
CA VAL A 56 4.93 1.10 6.33
C VAL A 56 5.23 0.12 7.46
N ALA A 57 4.22 -0.19 8.24
CA ALA A 57 4.29 -1.23 9.27
C ALA A 57 3.24 -2.30 9.04
N TYR A 58 3.55 -3.51 9.48
CA TYR A 58 2.63 -4.63 9.48
C TYR A 58 2.18 -4.89 10.91
N ARG A 59 0.87 -5.06 11.12
CA ARG A 59 0.31 -5.52 12.40
C ARG A 59 0.27 -7.05 12.50
N ILE A 60 0.68 -7.74 11.44
CA ILE A 60 0.80 -9.20 11.38
C ILE A 60 2.29 -9.58 11.46
N GLU A 61 2.59 -10.71 12.09
CA GLU A 61 3.98 -11.17 12.28
C GLU A 61 4.69 -11.48 10.96
N TRP A 62 3.96 -12.01 9.97
CA TRP A 62 4.55 -12.41 8.71
C TRP A 62 3.58 -12.16 7.53
N PRO A 63 3.71 -11.06 6.78
CA PRO A 63 3.11 -10.98 5.45
C PRO A 63 3.76 -12.06 4.56
N GLY A 64 3.02 -12.61 3.59
CA GLY A 64 3.51 -13.63 2.64
C GLY A 64 4.56 -13.13 1.64
N LEU A 65 5.51 -12.32 2.12
CA LEU A 65 6.67 -11.78 1.44
C LEU A 65 7.93 -12.48 1.96
N THR A 66 8.79 -12.85 1.03
CA THR A 66 10.13 -13.35 1.29
C THR A 66 11.03 -12.24 1.85
N PRO A 67 12.14 -12.59 2.54
CA PRO A 67 13.13 -11.61 2.98
C PRO A 67 13.70 -10.76 1.84
N GLU A 68 13.93 -11.36 0.67
CA GLU A 68 14.43 -10.69 -0.53
C GLU A 68 13.42 -9.66 -1.05
N GLU A 69 12.14 -10.05 -1.14
CA GLU A 69 11.07 -9.11 -1.54
C GLU A 69 10.97 -7.93 -0.56
N LYS A 70 11.11 -8.18 0.75
CA LYS A 70 11.15 -7.09 1.74
C LYS A 70 12.37 -6.19 1.55
N ALA A 71 13.54 -6.75 1.22
CA ALA A 71 14.74 -5.98 0.93
C ALA A 71 14.61 -5.13 -0.35
N ASP A 72 13.89 -5.63 -1.35
CA ASP A 72 13.58 -4.92 -2.59
C ASP A 72 12.44 -3.89 -2.44
N ASN A 73 11.92 -3.74 -1.21
CA ASN A 73 10.82 -2.87 -0.82
C ASN A 73 9.45 -3.27 -1.40
N TYR A 74 9.24 -4.55 -1.69
CA TYR A 74 7.89 -5.03 -1.98
C TYR A 74 7.04 -5.04 -0.71
N ILE A 75 5.79 -4.61 -0.87
CA ILE A 75 4.81 -4.50 0.20
C ILE A 75 3.47 -5.10 -0.21
N LEU A 76 2.71 -5.58 0.79
CA LEU A 76 1.32 -5.99 0.64
C LEU A 76 0.39 -4.92 1.23
N PRO A 77 -0.13 -3.97 0.43
CA PRO A 77 -0.95 -2.87 0.92
C PRO A 77 -2.24 -3.32 1.62
N CYS A 78 -2.72 -4.55 1.37
CA CYS A 78 -3.90 -5.09 2.06
C CYS A 78 -3.72 -5.31 3.57
N VAL A 79 -2.48 -5.36 4.05
CA VAL A 79 -2.14 -5.58 5.47
C VAL A 79 -1.05 -4.62 5.96
N ALA A 80 -0.57 -3.71 5.09
CA ALA A 80 0.39 -2.68 5.44
C ALA A 80 -0.35 -1.43 5.95
N TYR A 81 0.20 -0.78 6.95
CA TYR A 81 -0.29 0.48 7.52
C TYR A 81 0.75 1.57 7.26
N ALA A 82 0.31 2.74 6.85
CA ALA A 82 1.21 3.86 6.59
C ALA A 82 1.81 4.39 7.90
N GLN A 83 3.09 4.78 7.86
CA GLN A 83 3.76 5.47 8.97
C GLN A 83 4.37 6.82 8.55
N SER A 84 4.26 7.15 7.26
CA SER A 84 4.72 8.41 6.68
C SER A 84 4.00 8.64 5.35
N ASP A 85 4.30 9.76 4.69
CA ASP A 85 4.01 9.93 3.27
C ASP A 85 4.69 8.83 2.45
N LEU A 86 3.99 8.32 1.45
CA LEU A 86 4.41 7.16 0.66
C LEU A 86 4.50 7.51 -0.83
N VAL A 87 5.50 6.93 -1.50
CA VAL A 87 5.54 6.83 -2.96
C VAL A 87 5.52 5.37 -3.34
N LEU A 88 4.56 4.96 -4.16
CA LEU A 88 4.31 3.57 -4.53
C LEU A 88 4.49 3.37 -6.03
N ASP A 89 5.21 2.33 -6.39
CA ASP A 89 5.23 1.78 -7.74
C ASP A 89 4.26 0.60 -7.79
N ALA A 90 3.05 0.89 -8.29
CA ALA A 90 1.94 -0.03 -8.37
C ALA A 90 1.35 0.01 -9.79
N PRO A 91 2.01 -0.60 -10.80
CA PRO A 91 1.58 -0.51 -12.20
C PRO A 91 0.21 -1.15 -12.46
N ALA A 92 -0.21 -2.08 -11.59
CA ALA A 92 -1.53 -2.70 -11.64
C ALA A 92 -2.62 -1.86 -10.95
N ALA A 93 -2.25 -0.84 -10.17
CA ALA A 93 -3.21 0.09 -9.59
C ALA A 93 -3.65 1.12 -10.64
N ARG A 94 -4.95 1.44 -10.64
CA ARG A 94 -5.53 2.43 -11.55
C ARG A 94 -6.38 3.42 -10.78
N ARG A 95 -6.13 4.70 -11.00
CA ARG A 95 -7.01 5.76 -10.51
C ARG A 95 -8.33 5.74 -11.30
N ILE A 96 -9.45 5.88 -10.59
CA ILE A 96 -10.80 5.91 -11.18
C ILE A 96 -11.51 7.26 -10.99
N ALA A 97 -10.82 8.25 -10.41
CA ALA A 97 -11.29 9.60 -10.16
C ALA A 97 -10.34 10.63 -10.76
#